data_AF-A0A3N5M7R7-F1
#
_entry.id   AF-A0A3N5M7R7-F1
#
_cell.length_a   1.000
_cell.length_b   1.000
_cell.length_c   1.000
_cell.angle_alpha   90.00
_cell.angle_beta   90.00
_cell.angle_gamma   90.00
#
_symmetry.space_group_name_H-M   'P 1'
#
loop_
_entity.id
_entity.type
_entity.pdbx_description
1 polymer ?
#
loop_
_entity_poly.entity_id
_entity_poly.type
_entity_poly.pdbx_seq_one_letter_code
_entity_poly.pdbx_strand_id
1 'polypeptide(L)'
;MIKFFANAPDNPTTGSLGYAQAILRVNYQYFLTGLVEIQLDPESKFVLLVSEGNQAGAYHIQGNACREIEFSDLPDIWQKGDAAIRSMNLPRESIRAVKEVLEWSPPRDEVECDSKSVAQYLDQYRDENASGLVRVSWPRTEGFVTVWHGRMLNPDTVFSTPNGVEAGAAMARQITNNPESGCILTFYQAIPGTQTYQQQCLRVAVAQWSKGILDRYLQLVGRSLLTALANDLNNKMGAQSWFIQVIGDSIIDTDVFANIAAANQAYTALMASLVSHMNNIIGRNLTNTVLLETYSTLAPVEQETIQYNSLLPVAAVPV
;
A
#
# COMPACT_ATOMS: atom_id res chain seq x y z
N MET A 1 -5.50 10.52 -20.30
CA MET A 1 -6.10 9.57 -19.34
C MET A 1 -5.00 8.72 -18.73
N ILE A 2 -5.04 8.49 -17.41
CA ILE A 2 -4.02 7.70 -16.70
C ILE A 2 -4.03 6.28 -17.28
N LYS A 3 -2.89 5.74 -17.68
CA LYS A 3 -2.73 4.32 -18.05
C LYS A 3 -1.72 3.71 -17.09
N PHE A 4 -2.08 2.62 -16.41
CA PHE A 4 -1.21 1.95 -15.44
C PHE A 4 -0.37 0.88 -16.13
N PHE A 5 0.92 0.78 -15.81
CA PHE A 5 1.79 -0.32 -16.23
C PHE A 5 1.70 -0.54 -17.75
N ALA A 6 1.79 0.54 -18.52
CA ALA A 6 1.39 0.56 -19.93
C ALA A 6 2.15 -0.43 -20.83
N ASN A 7 3.34 -0.83 -20.38
CA ASN A 7 4.26 -1.70 -21.10
C ASN A 7 4.30 -3.13 -20.56
N ALA A 8 3.71 -3.42 -19.41
CA ALA A 8 3.73 -4.76 -18.84
C ALA A 8 2.71 -5.70 -19.52
N PRO A 9 2.94 -7.03 -19.48
CA PRO A 9 2.02 -8.01 -20.05
C PRO A 9 0.60 -7.87 -19.48
N ASP A 10 -0.38 -7.83 -20.36
CA ASP A 10 -1.79 -7.73 -20.04
C ASP A 10 -2.63 -8.72 -20.88
N ASN A 11 -3.89 -8.87 -20.51
CA ASN A 11 -4.86 -9.65 -21.27
C ASN A 11 -5.94 -8.71 -21.81
N PRO A 12 -5.70 -8.07 -22.98
CA PRO A 12 -6.68 -7.18 -23.60
C PRO A 12 -7.78 -7.99 -24.26
N THR A 13 -9.01 -7.53 -24.10
CA THR A 13 -10.21 -8.17 -24.65
C THR A 13 -11.31 -7.13 -24.83
N THR A 14 -12.43 -7.54 -25.40
CA THR A 14 -13.62 -6.70 -25.57
C THR A 14 -14.82 -7.51 -25.14
N GLY A 15 -15.70 -6.92 -24.34
CA GLY A 15 -16.87 -7.63 -23.87
C GLY A 15 -17.85 -6.75 -23.10
N SER A 16 -18.99 -7.36 -22.79
CA SER A 16 -20.07 -6.73 -22.04
C SER A 16 -19.82 -6.76 -20.53
N LEU A 17 -20.71 -6.11 -19.77
CA LEU A 17 -20.74 -6.16 -18.32
C LEU A 17 -20.72 -7.60 -17.77
N GLY A 18 -21.50 -8.50 -18.37
CA GLY A 18 -21.54 -9.90 -17.93
C GLY A 18 -20.20 -10.62 -18.11
N TYR A 19 -19.43 -10.25 -19.14
CA TYR A 19 -18.09 -10.77 -19.35
C TYR A 19 -17.08 -10.18 -18.34
N ALA A 20 -17.15 -8.89 -18.04
CA ALA A 20 -16.34 -8.28 -16.99
C ALA A 20 -16.62 -8.91 -15.61
N GLN A 21 -17.88 -9.15 -15.28
CA GLN A 21 -18.28 -9.86 -14.05
C GLN A 21 -17.72 -11.30 -14.02
N ALA A 22 -17.66 -11.99 -15.17
CA ALA A 22 -17.03 -13.31 -15.25
C ALA A 22 -15.52 -13.25 -14.96
N ILE A 23 -14.80 -12.25 -15.47
CA ILE A 23 -13.37 -12.03 -15.15
C ILE A 23 -13.19 -11.81 -13.64
N LEU A 24 -14.00 -10.94 -13.03
CA LEU A 24 -13.93 -10.69 -11.59
C LEU A 24 -14.22 -11.96 -10.76
N ARG A 25 -15.18 -12.78 -11.20
CA ARG A 25 -15.47 -14.07 -10.56
C ARG A 25 -14.29 -15.04 -10.67
N VAL A 26 -13.60 -15.08 -11.79
CA VAL A 26 -12.37 -15.86 -11.95
C VAL A 26 -11.30 -15.35 -10.98
N ASN A 27 -11.09 -14.04 -10.88
CA ASN A 27 -10.14 -13.46 -9.93
C ASN A 27 -10.46 -13.86 -8.49
N TYR A 28 -11.75 -13.84 -8.10
CA TYR A 28 -12.21 -14.32 -6.80
C TYR A 28 -11.90 -15.81 -6.58
N GLN A 29 -12.25 -16.66 -7.55
CA GLN A 29 -12.09 -18.12 -7.43
C GLN A 29 -10.64 -18.58 -7.34
N TYR A 30 -9.73 -17.88 -8.01
CA TYR A 30 -8.31 -18.22 -8.04
C TYR A 30 -7.46 -17.34 -7.12
N PHE A 31 -8.08 -16.55 -6.23
CA PHE A 31 -7.39 -15.66 -5.29
C PHE A 31 -6.35 -14.77 -5.98
N LEU A 32 -6.70 -14.20 -7.14
CA LEU A 32 -5.77 -13.38 -7.91
C LEU A 32 -5.66 -11.98 -7.31
N THR A 33 -4.44 -11.43 -7.37
CA THR A 33 -4.13 -10.03 -7.09
C THR A 33 -3.85 -9.31 -8.40
N GLY A 34 -4.54 -8.21 -8.66
CA GLY A 34 -4.49 -7.58 -9.97
C GLY A 34 -5.41 -6.39 -10.17
N LEU A 35 -5.40 -5.90 -11.40
CA LEU A 35 -6.23 -4.81 -11.86
C LEU A 35 -7.10 -5.26 -13.04
N VAL A 36 -8.31 -4.72 -13.13
CA VAL A 36 -9.16 -4.78 -14.32
C VAL A 36 -9.55 -3.36 -14.71
N GLU A 37 -9.08 -2.92 -15.87
CA GLU A 37 -9.47 -1.66 -16.51
C GLU A 37 -10.57 -1.92 -17.53
N ILE A 38 -11.63 -1.10 -17.50
CA ILE A 38 -12.76 -1.18 -18.42
C ILE A 38 -12.93 0.20 -19.05
N GLN A 39 -12.56 0.33 -20.32
CA GLN A 39 -12.68 1.57 -21.08
C GLN A 39 -14.05 1.62 -21.77
N LEU A 40 -14.92 2.52 -21.31
CA LEU A 40 -16.26 2.72 -21.89
C LEU A 40 -16.20 3.63 -23.12
N ASP A 41 -15.50 4.75 -23.00
CA ASP A 41 -15.31 5.75 -24.04
C ASP A 41 -13.97 6.49 -23.81
N PRO A 42 -13.48 7.38 -24.70
CA PRO A 42 -12.17 8.03 -24.54
C PRO A 42 -11.96 8.84 -23.25
N GLU A 43 -13.04 9.25 -22.57
CA GLU A 43 -13.01 10.05 -21.35
C GLU A 43 -13.48 9.28 -20.11
N SER A 44 -14.08 8.10 -20.27
CA SER A 44 -14.62 7.30 -19.18
C SER A 44 -14.02 5.90 -19.09
N LYS A 45 -13.50 5.55 -17.91
CA LYS A 45 -13.04 4.20 -17.59
C LYS A 45 -13.33 3.79 -16.15
N PHE A 46 -13.49 2.49 -15.93
CA PHE A 46 -13.41 1.91 -14.59
C PHE A 46 -12.04 1.30 -14.33
N VAL A 47 -11.60 1.39 -13.08
CA VAL A 47 -10.43 0.68 -12.57
C VAL A 47 -10.87 -0.12 -11.35
N LEU A 48 -10.84 -1.44 -11.48
CA LEU A 48 -11.23 -2.37 -10.44
C LEU A 48 -9.98 -3.06 -9.90
N LEU A 49 -9.80 -3.01 -8.60
CA LEU A 49 -8.63 -3.54 -7.91
C LEU A 49 -9.04 -4.76 -7.08
N VAL A 50 -8.28 -5.83 -7.23
CA VAL A 50 -8.50 -7.08 -6.51
C VAL A 50 -7.20 -7.48 -5.81
N SER A 51 -7.31 -7.90 -4.55
CA SER A 51 -6.21 -8.45 -3.76
C SER A 51 -6.63 -9.79 -3.21
N GLU A 52 -5.96 -10.85 -3.65
CA GLU A 52 -6.22 -12.24 -3.23
C GLU A 52 -7.70 -12.62 -3.38
N GLY A 53 -8.28 -12.25 -4.52
CA GLY A 53 -9.69 -12.48 -4.82
C GLY A 53 -10.67 -11.53 -4.11
N ASN A 54 -10.23 -10.70 -3.16
CA ASN A 54 -11.08 -9.72 -2.48
C ASN A 54 -11.06 -8.35 -3.18
N GLN A 55 -12.17 -7.62 -3.10
CA GLN A 55 -12.22 -6.24 -3.59
C GLN A 55 -11.27 -5.36 -2.77
N ALA A 56 -10.32 -4.72 -3.45
CA ALA A 56 -9.38 -3.76 -2.84
C ALA A 56 -9.77 -2.30 -3.10
N GLY A 57 -10.57 -2.06 -4.15
CA GLY A 57 -11.10 -0.74 -4.51
C GLY A 57 -11.73 -0.77 -5.91
N ALA A 58 -12.68 0.13 -6.16
CA ALA A 58 -13.20 0.40 -7.50
C ALA A 58 -13.31 1.90 -7.72
N TYR A 59 -12.94 2.33 -8.92
CA TYR A 59 -12.89 3.74 -9.26
C TYR A 59 -13.50 3.94 -10.63
N HIS A 60 -14.30 5.00 -10.75
CA HIS A 60 -14.79 5.54 -12.01
C HIS A 60 -14.01 6.80 -12.32
N ILE A 61 -13.28 6.78 -13.43
CA ILE A 61 -12.55 7.93 -13.96
C ILE A 61 -13.38 8.53 -15.09
N GLN A 62 -13.64 9.83 -14.99
CA GLN A 62 -14.32 10.61 -16.02
C GLN A 62 -13.57 11.93 -16.24
N GLY A 63 -12.92 12.07 -17.39
CA GLY A 63 -11.99 13.17 -17.66
C GLY A 63 -10.85 13.21 -16.65
N ASN A 64 -10.79 14.27 -15.84
CA ASN A 64 -9.82 14.44 -14.76
C ASN A 64 -10.36 14.07 -13.38
N ALA A 65 -11.65 13.74 -13.28
CA ALA A 65 -12.26 13.33 -12.02
C ALA A 65 -12.05 11.83 -11.80
N CYS A 66 -11.69 11.46 -10.57
CA CYS A 66 -11.64 10.09 -10.11
C CYS A 66 -12.57 9.96 -8.90
N ARG A 67 -13.49 9.02 -8.94
CA ARG A 67 -14.44 8.77 -7.85
C ARG A 67 -14.41 7.30 -7.48
N GLU A 68 -14.24 7.01 -6.18
CA GLU A 68 -14.45 5.66 -5.66
C GLU A 68 -15.93 5.25 -5.82
N ILE A 69 -16.18 4.02 -6.26
CA ILE A 69 -17.51 3.44 -6.43
C ILE A 69 -17.54 2.06 -5.79
N GLU A 70 -18.74 1.54 -5.51
CA GLU A 70 -18.87 0.14 -5.15
C GLU A 70 -18.91 -0.74 -6.41
N PHE A 71 -18.47 -2.00 -6.31
CA PHE A 71 -18.59 -2.96 -7.42
C PHE A 71 -20.05 -3.19 -7.82
N SER A 72 -20.97 -3.09 -6.86
CA SER A 72 -22.42 -3.16 -7.05
C SER A 72 -22.98 -2.04 -7.93
N ASP A 73 -22.28 -0.90 -8.03
CA ASP A 73 -22.73 0.24 -8.83
C ASP A 73 -22.41 0.07 -10.32
N LEU A 74 -21.54 -0.88 -10.68
CA LEU A 74 -21.11 -1.10 -12.07
C LEU A 74 -22.27 -1.28 -13.05
N PRO A 75 -23.33 -2.07 -12.77
CA PRO A 75 -24.45 -2.25 -13.70
C PRO A 75 -25.24 -0.97 -13.96
N ASP A 76 -25.35 -0.09 -12.96
CA ASP A 76 -26.12 1.16 -13.07
C ASP A 76 -25.36 2.22 -13.86
N ILE A 77 -24.02 2.21 -13.77
CA ILE A 77 -23.15 3.14 -14.50
C ILE A 77 -22.87 2.63 -15.92
N TRP A 78 -22.64 1.32 -16.09
CA TRP A 78 -22.40 0.70 -17.39
C TRP A 78 -23.71 0.28 -18.08
N GLN A 79 -24.39 1.25 -18.66
CA GLN A 79 -25.77 1.07 -19.11
C GLN A 79 -25.97 0.22 -20.38
N LYS A 80 -24.97 0.09 -21.27
CA LYS A 80 -24.99 -0.82 -22.45
C LYS A 80 -23.67 -0.79 -23.23
N GLY A 81 -23.47 -1.82 -24.06
CA GLY A 81 -22.40 -1.90 -25.05
C GLY A 81 -21.21 -2.74 -24.60
N ASP A 82 -20.41 -3.15 -25.57
CA ASP A 82 -19.11 -3.77 -25.30
C ASP A 82 -18.09 -2.68 -24.97
N ALA A 83 -17.20 -2.98 -24.02
CA ALA A 83 -16.12 -2.11 -23.61
C ALA A 83 -14.78 -2.82 -23.85
N ALA A 84 -13.72 -2.03 -24.06
CA ALA A 84 -12.37 -2.60 -24.05
C ALA A 84 -11.99 -2.91 -22.60
N ILE A 85 -11.68 -4.17 -22.33
CA ILE A 85 -11.34 -4.67 -21.01
C ILE A 85 -9.89 -5.10 -21.03
N ARG A 86 -9.14 -4.69 -20.01
CA ARG A 86 -7.74 -5.06 -19.80
C ARG A 86 -7.61 -5.61 -18.40
N SER A 87 -7.04 -6.80 -18.27
CA SER A 87 -6.75 -7.38 -16.96
C SER A 87 -5.26 -7.68 -16.81
N MET A 88 -4.74 -7.51 -15.60
CA MET A 88 -3.34 -7.70 -15.29
C MET A 88 -3.16 -8.30 -13.90
N ASN A 89 -2.26 -9.27 -13.77
CA ASN A 89 -1.81 -9.75 -12.47
C ASN A 89 -0.73 -8.81 -11.94
N LEU A 90 -0.83 -8.44 -10.67
CA LEU A 90 0.06 -7.48 -10.05
C LEU A 90 0.51 -7.94 -8.65
N PRO A 91 1.70 -7.54 -8.20
CA PRO A 91 2.04 -7.52 -6.78
C PRO A 91 1.09 -6.64 -5.96
N ARG A 92 0.97 -6.90 -4.66
CA ARG A 92 0.09 -6.16 -3.75
C ARG A 92 0.49 -4.69 -3.62
N GLU A 93 1.79 -4.42 -3.61
CA GLU A 93 2.38 -3.08 -3.59
C GLU A 93 1.92 -2.26 -4.79
N SER A 94 1.77 -2.89 -5.97
CA SER A 94 1.28 -2.25 -7.18
C SER A 94 -0.18 -1.83 -7.04
N ILE A 95 -1.00 -2.61 -6.34
CA ILE A 95 -2.39 -2.22 -6.04
C ILE A 95 -2.40 -0.96 -5.16
N ARG A 96 -1.54 -0.89 -4.14
CA ARG A 96 -1.40 0.30 -3.29
C ARG A 96 -0.94 1.52 -4.09
N ALA A 97 0.07 1.39 -4.94
CA ALA A 97 0.51 2.47 -5.82
C ALA A 97 -0.61 2.94 -6.77
N VAL A 98 -1.44 2.02 -7.30
CA VAL A 98 -2.60 2.40 -8.12
C VAL A 98 -3.64 3.16 -7.31
N LYS A 99 -3.96 2.73 -6.07
CA LYS A 99 -4.87 3.48 -5.19
C LYS A 99 -4.34 4.88 -4.89
N GLU A 100 -3.05 5.01 -4.61
CA GLU A 100 -2.37 6.30 -4.40
C GLU A 100 -2.53 7.21 -5.62
N VAL A 101 -2.28 6.74 -6.84
CA VAL A 101 -2.51 7.54 -8.05
C VAL A 101 -3.99 7.95 -8.20
N LEU A 102 -4.92 7.04 -7.94
CA LEU A 102 -6.35 7.27 -8.16
C LEU A 102 -6.94 8.25 -7.13
N GLU A 103 -6.58 8.11 -5.85
CA GLU A 103 -7.10 8.94 -4.76
C GLU A 103 -6.36 10.26 -4.61
N TRP A 104 -5.09 10.35 -5.05
CA TRP A 104 -4.29 11.57 -4.99
C TRP A 104 -4.19 12.30 -6.33
N SER A 105 -5.02 11.92 -7.30
CA SER A 105 -5.19 12.65 -8.57
C SER A 105 -6.04 13.90 -8.37
N PRO A 106 -5.79 15.00 -9.11
CA PRO A 106 -4.74 15.18 -10.13
C PRO A 106 -3.33 15.29 -9.54
N PRO A 107 -2.27 15.03 -10.34
CA PRO A 107 -0.90 15.21 -9.87
C PRO A 107 -0.62 16.68 -9.53
N ARG A 108 0.25 16.90 -8.54
CA ARG A 108 0.72 18.23 -8.16
C ARG A 108 1.71 18.77 -9.19
N ASP A 109 2.69 17.94 -9.57
CA ASP A 109 3.79 18.31 -10.45
C ASP A 109 3.98 17.23 -11.53
N GLU A 110 4.36 17.66 -12.74
CA GLU A 110 4.79 16.80 -13.84
C GLU A 110 5.97 17.45 -14.57
N VAL A 111 7.08 16.72 -14.70
CA VAL A 111 8.35 17.25 -15.20
C VAL A 111 9.02 16.25 -16.14
N GLU A 112 9.43 16.72 -17.32
CA GLU A 112 10.33 15.97 -18.19
C GLU A 112 11.77 16.01 -17.63
N CYS A 113 12.40 14.85 -17.51
CA CYS A 113 13.70 14.67 -16.90
C CYS A 113 14.62 13.78 -17.71
N ASP A 114 15.93 13.90 -17.47
CA ASP A 114 16.88 12.83 -17.76
C ASP A 114 16.82 11.80 -16.61
N SER A 115 16.96 10.53 -16.94
CA SER A 115 16.91 9.41 -16.00
C SER A 115 17.98 9.54 -14.92
N LYS A 116 19.12 10.15 -15.24
CA LYS A 116 20.18 10.44 -14.27
C LYS A 116 19.76 11.44 -13.19
N SER A 117 18.74 12.26 -13.45
CA SER A 117 18.23 13.27 -12.52
C SER A 117 17.16 12.72 -11.57
N VAL A 118 16.64 11.52 -11.78
CA VAL A 118 15.58 10.92 -10.94
C VAL A 118 15.99 10.88 -9.47
N ALA A 119 17.23 10.46 -9.18
CA ALA A 119 17.75 10.44 -7.81
C ALA A 119 17.75 11.84 -7.16
N GLN A 120 18.05 12.89 -7.92
CA GLN A 120 18.06 14.27 -7.44
C GLN A 120 16.64 14.75 -7.09
N TYR A 121 15.64 14.39 -7.90
CA TYR A 121 14.24 14.69 -7.57
C TYR A 121 13.77 13.95 -6.32
N LEU A 122 14.14 12.68 -6.15
CA LEU A 122 13.83 11.93 -4.92
C LEU A 122 14.51 12.56 -3.69
N ASP A 123 15.75 13.03 -3.83
CA ASP A 123 16.45 13.79 -2.79
C ASP A 123 15.75 15.12 -2.47
N GLN A 124 15.24 15.83 -3.49
CA GLN A 124 14.46 17.05 -3.29
C GLN A 124 13.19 16.78 -2.47
N TYR A 125 12.41 15.73 -2.81
CA TYR A 125 11.21 15.37 -2.05
C TYR A 125 11.52 14.96 -0.60
N ARG A 126 12.70 14.35 -0.37
CA ARG A 126 13.19 14.11 0.98
C ARG A 126 13.40 15.41 1.74
N ASP A 127 14.12 16.35 1.13
CA ASP A 127 14.50 17.60 1.76
C ASP A 127 13.27 18.52 2.01
N GLU A 128 12.24 18.42 1.17
CA GLU A 128 10.92 19.06 1.36
C GLU A 128 10.04 18.38 2.42
N ASN A 129 10.47 17.25 2.99
CA ASN A 129 9.65 16.42 3.88
C ASN A 129 8.31 16.00 3.22
N ALA A 130 8.32 15.76 1.92
CA ALA A 130 7.12 15.52 1.12
C ALA A 130 6.44 14.20 1.49
N SER A 131 5.13 14.12 1.24
CA SER A 131 4.34 12.90 1.38
C SER A 131 3.47 12.72 0.13
N GLY A 132 3.63 11.61 -0.56
CA GLY A 132 2.99 11.37 -1.86
C GLY A 132 3.62 10.21 -2.62
N LEU A 133 3.19 10.05 -3.85
CA LEU A 133 3.69 9.03 -4.76
C LEU A 133 4.43 9.68 -5.92
N VAL A 134 5.66 9.25 -6.15
CA VAL A 134 6.45 9.60 -7.33
C VAL A 134 6.27 8.49 -8.37
N ARG A 135 5.74 8.85 -9.53
CA ARG A 135 5.66 8.01 -10.71
C ARG A 135 6.73 8.46 -11.71
N VAL A 136 7.54 7.54 -12.21
CA VAL A 136 8.54 7.82 -13.23
C VAL A 136 8.23 6.96 -14.45
N SER A 137 7.95 7.60 -15.58
CA SER A 137 7.57 6.94 -16.82
C SER A 137 8.70 7.07 -17.84
N TRP A 138 9.22 5.95 -18.32
CA TRP A 138 10.15 5.84 -19.44
C TRP A 138 9.43 5.28 -20.67
N PRO A 139 10.05 5.30 -21.86
CA PRO A 139 9.44 4.74 -23.07
C PRO A 139 8.98 3.29 -22.90
N ARG A 140 9.73 2.43 -22.19
CA ARG A 140 9.42 1.00 -22.05
C ARG A 140 9.20 0.54 -20.62
N THR A 141 9.52 1.36 -19.63
CA THR A 141 9.47 0.99 -18.22
C THR A 141 8.79 2.07 -17.39
N GLU A 142 8.37 1.70 -16.19
CA GLU A 142 7.68 2.61 -15.28
C GLU A 142 8.04 2.26 -13.83
N GLY A 143 8.24 3.29 -13.00
CA GLY A 143 8.57 3.17 -11.60
C GLY A 143 7.59 3.93 -10.71
N PHE A 144 7.31 3.39 -9.53
CA PHE A 144 6.47 4.01 -8.51
C PHE A 144 7.21 3.96 -7.17
N VAL A 145 7.39 5.12 -6.54
CA VAL A 145 8.07 5.26 -5.26
C VAL A 145 7.22 6.11 -4.32
N THR A 146 6.69 5.50 -3.27
CA THR A 146 6.00 6.24 -2.21
C THR A 146 7.03 6.93 -1.31
N VAL A 147 6.86 8.24 -1.13
CA VAL A 147 7.64 9.07 -0.21
C VAL A 147 6.72 9.50 0.92
N TRP A 148 7.15 9.35 2.16
CA TRP A 148 6.35 9.64 3.34
C TRP A 148 7.17 10.41 4.36
N HIS A 149 6.78 11.67 4.62
CA HIS A 149 7.56 12.62 5.42
C HIS A 149 9.05 12.59 5.03
N GLY A 150 9.29 12.76 3.72
CA GLY A 150 10.61 12.75 3.10
C GLY A 150 11.31 11.39 3.05
N ARG A 151 10.78 10.34 3.67
CA ARG A 151 11.37 9.00 3.66
C ARG A 151 10.79 8.16 2.53
N MET A 152 11.64 7.54 1.72
CA MET A 152 11.17 6.55 0.75
C MET A 152 10.71 5.28 1.47
N LEU A 153 9.52 4.83 1.12
CA LEU A 153 8.99 3.53 1.55
C LEU A 153 9.44 2.46 0.56
N ASN A 154 10.72 2.11 0.63
CA ASN A 154 11.35 1.15 -0.28
C ASN A 154 10.57 -0.17 -0.44
N PRO A 155 9.99 -0.77 0.63
CA PRO A 155 9.17 -1.98 0.48
C PRO A 155 7.97 -1.84 -0.48
N ASP A 156 7.50 -0.61 -0.72
CA ASP A 156 6.34 -0.32 -1.58
C ASP A 156 6.74 0.10 -2.99
N THR A 157 8.04 0.08 -3.29
CA THR A 157 8.52 0.48 -4.60
C THR A 157 8.12 -0.55 -5.66
N VAL A 158 7.57 -0.09 -6.77
CA VAL A 158 7.11 -0.94 -7.88
C VAL A 158 7.84 -0.55 -9.14
N PHE A 159 8.29 -1.54 -9.90
CA PHE A 159 8.93 -1.33 -11.20
C PHE A 159 8.29 -2.24 -12.25
N SER A 160 7.91 -1.65 -13.36
CA SER A 160 7.18 -2.29 -14.44
C SER A 160 8.02 -2.27 -15.71
N THR A 161 8.09 -3.43 -16.34
CA THR A 161 8.85 -3.66 -17.56
C THR A 161 8.01 -4.47 -18.55
N PRO A 162 8.45 -4.63 -19.81
CA PRO A 162 7.79 -5.50 -20.77
C PRO A 162 7.70 -6.98 -20.35
N ASN A 163 8.48 -7.40 -19.36
CA ASN A 163 8.49 -8.78 -18.88
C ASN A 163 7.55 -9.01 -17.68
N GLY A 164 7.07 -7.93 -17.04
CA GLY A 164 6.26 -8.05 -15.83
C GLY A 164 6.39 -6.84 -14.90
N VAL A 165 5.70 -6.95 -13.77
CA VAL A 165 5.72 -5.96 -12.69
C VAL A 165 6.33 -6.60 -11.45
N GLU A 166 7.38 -5.98 -10.92
CA GLU A 166 8.08 -6.39 -9.71
C GLU A 166 7.93 -5.33 -8.63
N ALA A 167 8.04 -5.75 -7.36
CA ALA A 167 7.90 -4.86 -6.22
C ALA A 167 8.94 -5.14 -5.12
N GLY A 168 9.11 -4.18 -4.22
CA GLY A 168 9.95 -4.27 -3.04
C GLY A 168 11.21 -3.41 -3.11
N ALA A 169 11.98 -3.44 -2.01
CA ALA A 169 13.10 -2.51 -1.80
C ALA A 169 14.22 -2.60 -2.86
N ALA A 170 14.36 -3.73 -3.54
CA ALA A 170 15.34 -3.88 -4.62
C ALA A 170 14.98 -3.00 -5.84
N MET A 171 13.70 -2.70 -6.06
CA MET A 171 13.21 -1.94 -7.20
C MET A 171 13.60 -0.47 -7.15
N ALA A 172 13.81 0.09 -5.95
CA ALA A 172 14.28 1.47 -5.79
C ALA A 172 15.60 1.74 -6.52
N ARG A 173 16.50 0.74 -6.54
CA ARG A 173 17.76 0.83 -7.30
C ARG A 173 17.55 0.71 -8.80
N GLN A 174 16.57 -0.07 -9.25
CA GLN A 174 16.28 -0.19 -10.68
C GLN A 174 15.72 1.13 -11.23
N ILE A 175 14.86 1.80 -10.47
CA ILE A 175 14.30 3.12 -10.81
C ILE A 175 15.41 4.17 -10.90
N THR A 176 16.28 4.27 -9.88
CA THR A 176 17.32 5.32 -9.86
C THR A 176 18.48 5.08 -10.82
N ASN A 177 18.69 3.83 -11.26
CA ASN A 177 19.76 3.47 -12.20
C ASN A 177 19.23 3.05 -13.58
N ASN A 178 17.98 3.40 -13.91
CA ASN A 178 17.37 3.00 -15.17
C ASN A 178 18.16 3.62 -16.36
N PRO A 179 18.66 2.79 -17.30
CA PRO A 179 19.47 3.29 -18.41
C PRO A 179 18.67 3.92 -19.56
N GLU A 180 17.34 3.78 -19.58
CA GLU A 180 16.51 4.38 -20.63
C GLU A 180 16.65 5.90 -20.62
N SER A 181 16.68 6.53 -21.80
CA SER A 181 16.77 7.98 -21.92
C SER A 181 15.38 8.63 -21.99
N GLY A 182 15.23 9.78 -21.33
CA GLY A 182 13.97 10.52 -21.29
C GLY A 182 12.98 9.91 -20.32
N CYS A 183 12.64 10.66 -19.29
CA CYS A 183 11.61 10.30 -18.32
C CYS A 183 10.59 11.43 -18.17
N ILE A 184 9.37 11.05 -17.80
CA ILE A 184 8.39 11.96 -17.22
C ILE A 184 8.25 11.56 -15.76
N LEU A 185 8.56 12.48 -14.86
CA LEU A 185 8.34 12.32 -13.43
C LEU A 185 7.05 13.06 -13.06
N THR A 186 6.12 12.34 -12.45
CA THR A 186 4.84 12.86 -11.99
C THR A 186 4.72 12.65 -10.49
N PHE A 187 4.41 13.70 -9.73
CA PHE A 187 4.25 13.63 -8.29
C PHE A 187 2.78 13.81 -7.89
N TYR A 188 2.25 12.80 -7.21
CA TYR A 188 0.91 12.80 -6.63
C TYR A 188 1.01 13.09 -5.13
N GLN A 189 0.70 14.33 -4.74
CA GLN A 189 0.74 14.76 -3.34
C GLN A 189 -0.33 14.02 -2.54
N ALA A 190 0.04 13.43 -1.40
CA ALA A 190 -0.89 12.70 -0.56
C ALA A 190 -2.01 13.61 -0.02
N ILE A 191 -3.26 13.12 -0.06
CA ILE A 191 -4.46 13.89 0.33
C ILE A 191 -5.04 13.36 1.65
N PRO A 192 -4.98 14.13 2.76
CA PRO A 192 -5.35 13.63 4.10
C PRO A 192 -6.74 13.03 4.27
N GLY A 193 -7.72 13.49 3.49
CA GLY A 193 -9.11 13.02 3.57
C GLY A 193 -9.38 11.67 2.88
N THR A 194 -8.39 11.09 2.21
CA THR A 194 -8.55 9.87 1.41
C THR A 194 -8.33 8.60 2.25
N GLN A 195 -8.97 7.49 1.85
CA GLN A 195 -8.81 6.21 2.55
C GLN A 195 -7.36 5.73 2.48
N THR A 196 -6.74 5.89 1.31
CA THR A 196 -5.35 5.51 1.06
C THR A 196 -4.39 6.29 1.95
N TYR A 197 -4.60 7.59 2.16
CA TYR A 197 -3.79 8.37 3.11
C TYR A 197 -3.92 7.84 4.55
N GLN A 198 -5.15 7.60 5.01
CA GLN A 198 -5.40 7.13 6.37
C GLN A 198 -4.81 5.74 6.61
N GLN A 199 -4.94 4.83 5.64
CA GLN A 199 -4.33 3.51 5.69
C GLN A 199 -2.80 3.63 5.74
N GLN A 200 -2.22 4.54 4.96
CA GLN A 200 -0.78 4.79 4.95
C GLN A 200 -0.27 5.32 6.29
N CYS A 201 -0.94 6.31 6.88
CA CYS A 201 -0.64 6.78 8.24
C CYS A 201 -0.62 5.62 9.23
N LEU A 202 -1.67 4.80 9.22
CA LEU A 202 -1.84 3.71 10.17
C LEU A 202 -0.74 2.66 10.02
N ARG A 203 -0.44 2.26 8.78
CA ARG A 203 0.61 1.30 8.46
C ARG A 203 1.99 1.77 8.91
N VAL A 204 2.34 3.04 8.62
CA VAL A 204 3.62 3.62 9.03
C VAL A 204 3.72 3.70 10.56
N ALA A 205 2.68 4.21 11.21
CA ALA A 205 2.66 4.35 12.67
C ALA A 205 2.81 3.00 13.38
N VAL A 206 2.07 1.98 12.94
CA VAL A 206 2.17 0.61 13.48
C VAL A 206 3.54 0.01 13.23
N ALA A 207 4.09 0.15 12.02
CA ALA A 207 5.42 -0.37 11.70
C ALA A 207 6.52 0.26 12.56
N GLN A 208 6.51 1.59 12.74
CA GLN A 208 7.51 2.28 13.57
C GLN A 208 7.35 1.92 15.05
N TRP A 209 6.12 1.90 15.57
CA TRP A 209 5.89 1.58 16.96
C TRP A 209 6.26 0.14 17.29
N SER A 210 5.82 -0.79 16.45
CA SER A 210 6.15 -2.22 16.61
C SER A 210 7.65 -2.46 16.54
N LYS A 211 8.37 -1.75 15.66
CA LYS A 211 9.82 -1.83 15.61
C LYS A 211 10.48 -1.44 16.94
N GLY A 212 10.07 -0.32 17.52
CA GLY A 212 10.54 0.10 18.84
C GLY A 212 10.23 -0.94 19.93
N ILE A 213 9.02 -1.50 19.92
CA ILE A 213 8.61 -2.51 20.89
C ILE A 213 9.44 -3.79 20.73
N LEU A 214 9.62 -4.29 19.50
CA LEU A 214 10.33 -5.52 19.22
C LEU A 214 11.83 -5.38 19.50
N ASP A 215 12.45 -4.24 19.21
CA ASP A 215 13.85 -3.95 19.58
C ASP A 215 14.04 -3.93 21.10
N ARG A 216 13.15 -3.27 21.85
CA ARG A 216 13.20 -3.31 23.32
C ARG A 216 12.94 -4.70 23.88
N TYR A 217 11.99 -5.42 23.31
CA TYR A 217 11.73 -6.80 23.68
C TYR A 217 12.96 -7.68 23.44
N LEU A 218 13.63 -7.54 22.29
CA LEU A 218 14.89 -8.23 21.97
C LEU A 218 15.96 -8.00 23.04
N GLN A 219 16.12 -6.76 23.50
CA GLN A 219 17.10 -6.40 24.53
C GLN A 219 16.79 -7.03 25.90
N LEU A 220 15.50 -7.23 26.22
CA LEU A 220 15.07 -7.80 27.49
C LEU A 220 15.13 -9.33 27.53
N VAL A 221 14.70 -9.99 26.45
CA VAL A 221 14.50 -11.45 26.44
C VAL A 221 15.45 -12.21 25.52
N GLY A 222 16.18 -11.50 24.66
CA GLY A 222 17.08 -12.09 23.68
C GLY A 222 16.37 -12.67 22.44
N ARG A 223 17.20 -13.07 21.46
CA ARG A 223 16.75 -13.45 20.10
C ARG A 223 15.81 -14.67 20.07
N SER A 224 16.00 -15.65 20.95
CA SER A 224 15.20 -16.87 20.95
C SER A 224 13.72 -16.58 21.25
N LEU A 225 13.45 -15.73 22.24
CA LEU A 225 12.09 -15.39 22.64
C LEU A 225 11.44 -14.41 21.64
N LEU A 226 12.21 -13.48 21.06
CA LEU A 226 11.73 -12.67 19.93
C LEU A 226 11.31 -13.55 18.74
N THR A 227 12.10 -14.59 18.41
CA THR A 227 11.78 -15.50 17.30
C THR A 227 10.49 -16.30 17.59
N ALA A 228 10.30 -16.72 18.84
CA ALA A 228 9.07 -17.40 19.25
C ALA A 228 7.83 -16.48 19.14
N LEU A 229 7.97 -15.22 19.58
CA LEU A 229 6.93 -14.19 19.39
C LEU A 229 6.61 -13.98 17.90
N ALA A 230 7.64 -13.78 17.07
CA ALA A 230 7.46 -13.56 15.63
C ALA A 230 6.71 -14.73 14.96
N ASN A 231 7.06 -15.97 15.30
CA ASN A 231 6.37 -17.16 14.78
C ASN A 231 4.91 -17.23 15.23
N ASP A 232 4.60 -16.92 16.50
CA ASP A 232 3.23 -16.88 17.01
C ASP A 232 2.40 -15.79 16.30
N LEU A 233 2.95 -14.59 16.14
CA LEU A 233 2.30 -13.50 15.42
C LEU A 233 2.06 -13.85 13.95
N ASN A 234 3.07 -14.38 13.26
CA ASN A 234 2.95 -14.76 11.85
C ASN A 234 1.88 -15.84 11.63
N ASN A 235 1.80 -16.83 12.53
CA ASN A 235 0.76 -17.85 12.48
C ASN A 235 -0.64 -17.24 12.66
N LYS A 236 -0.79 -16.28 13.59
CA LYS A 236 -2.07 -15.59 13.83
C LYS A 236 -2.48 -14.72 12.64
N MET A 237 -1.56 -13.94 12.07
CA MET A 237 -1.84 -13.10 10.89
C MET A 237 -2.19 -13.96 9.67
N GLY A 238 -1.43 -15.04 9.43
CA GLY A 238 -1.70 -15.98 8.35
C GLY A 238 -3.06 -16.69 8.50
N ALA A 239 -3.47 -17.03 9.72
CA ALA A 239 -4.80 -17.62 9.97
C ALA A 239 -5.96 -16.67 9.64
N GLN A 240 -5.72 -15.35 9.69
CA GLN A 240 -6.70 -14.33 9.28
C GLN A 240 -6.55 -13.94 7.80
N SER A 241 -5.65 -14.59 7.05
CA SER A 241 -5.29 -14.23 5.68
C SER A 241 -4.77 -12.79 5.53
N TRP A 242 -4.14 -12.26 6.58
CA TRP A 242 -3.46 -10.97 6.52
C TRP A 242 -2.00 -11.15 6.13
N PHE A 243 -1.54 -10.35 5.16
CA PHE A 243 -0.18 -10.42 4.63
C PHE A 243 0.78 -9.50 5.40
N ILE A 244 0.72 -9.64 6.73
CA ILE A 244 1.57 -8.95 7.71
C ILE A 244 2.51 -9.99 8.32
N GLN A 245 3.81 -9.70 8.28
CA GLN A 245 4.85 -10.58 8.79
C GLN A 245 5.80 -9.84 9.72
N VAL A 246 6.18 -10.49 10.82
CA VAL A 246 7.27 -10.08 11.70
C VAL A 246 8.55 -10.77 11.25
N ILE A 247 9.54 -9.99 10.84
CA ILE A 247 10.86 -10.45 10.39
C ILE A 247 11.92 -9.73 11.22
N GLY A 248 12.56 -10.46 12.13
CA GLY A 248 13.50 -9.88 13.08
C GLY A 248 12.80 -8.93 14.05
N ASP A 249 13.23 -7.67 14.07
CA ASP A 249 12.68 -6.58 14.89
C ASP A 249 11.65 -5.73 14.13
N SER A 250 11.25 -6.13 12.93
CA SER A 250 10.48 -5.29 12.02
C SER A 250 9.20 -5.98 11.57
N ILE A 251 8.16 -5.18 11.32
CA ILE A 251 6.92 -5.63 10.70
C ILE A 251 6.94 -5.24 9.22
N ILE A 252 6.72 -6.23 8.36
CA ILE A 252 6.57 -6.08 6.92
C ILE A 252 5.10 -6.30 6.61
N ASP A 253 4.43 -5.24 6.16
CA ASP A 253 3.04 -5.27 5.76
C ASP A 253 2.92 -5.07 4.26
N THR A 254 2.50 -6.15 3.60
CA THR A 254 2.23 -6.18 2.15
C THR A 254 0.74 -6.27 1.85
N ASP A 255 -0.12 -6.26 2.86
CA ASP A 255 -1.55 -6.44 2.66
C ASP A 255 -2.20 -5.23 1.96
N VAL A 256 -3.36 -5.46 1.36
CA VAL A 256 -4.15 -4.42 0.69
C VAL A 256 -5.55 -4.44 1.26
N PHE A 257 -5.77 -3.58 2.25
CA PHE A 257 -7.07 -3.47 2.89
C PHE A 257 -8.07 -2.73 1.99
N ALA A 258 -9.29 -3.26 1.93
CA ALA A 258 -10.40 -2.62 1.22
C ALA A 258 -10.69 -1.21 1.75
N ASN A 259 -10.65 -1.04 3.08
CA ASN A 259 -10.92 0.23 3.75
C ASN A 259 -10.12 0.37 5.05
N ILE A 260 -10.16 1.57 5.65
CA ILE A 260 -9.45 1.87 6.90
C ILE A 260 -9.91 1.03 8.09
N ALA A 261 -11.19 0.67 8.16
CA ALA A 261 -11.73 -0.13 9.26
C ALA A 261 -11.12 -1.55 9.27
N ALA A 262 -10.98 -2.17 8.09
CA ALA A 262 -10.33 -3.47 7.93
C ALA A 262 -8.85 -3.42 8.34
N ALA A 263 -8.13 -2.37 7.93
CA ALA A 263 -6.73 -2.16 8.35
C ALA A 263 -6.64 -2.01 9.87
N ASN A 264 -7.50 -1.18 10.46
CA ASN A 264 -7.51 -0.97 11.91
C ASN A 264 -7.82 -2.26 12.68
N GLN A 265 -8.76 -3.07 12.20
CA GLN A 265 -9.04 -4.38 12.79
C GLN A 265 -7.81 -5.28 12.78
N ALA A 266 -7.09 -5.35 11.66
CA ALA A 266 -5.89 -6.17 11.52
C ALA A 266 -4.80 -5.72 12.49
N TYR A 267 -4.49 -4.42 12.54
CA TYR A 267 -3.46 -3.91 13.44
C TYR A 267 -3.86 -3.98 14.91
N THR A 268 -5.14 -3.80 15.25
CA THR A 268 -5.63 -3.99 16.62
C THR A 268 -5.39 -5.44 17.06
N ALA A 269 -5.72 -6.42 16.22
CA ALA A 269 -5.50 -7.83 16.52
C ALA A 269 -4.01 -8.20 16.62
N LEU A 270 -3.17 -7.62 15.76
CA LEU A 270 -1.71 -7.74 15.81
C LEU A 270 -1.16 -7.21 17.14
N MET A 271 -1.51 -5.97 17.50
CA MET A 271 -1.04 -5.33 18.73
C MET A 271 -1.54 -6.06 19.98
N ALA A 272 -2.81 -6.48 20.00
CA ALA A 272 -3.36 -7.28 21.10
C ALA A 272 -2.61 -8.61 21.28
N SER A 273 -2.29 -9.28 20.18
CA SER A 273 -1.52 -10.53 20.20
C SER A 273 -0.10 -10.33 20.72
N LEU A 274 0.56 -9.26 20.26
CA LEU A 274 1.91 -8.88 20.68
C LEU A 274 1.94 -8.59 22.18
N VAL A 275 1.02 -7.76 22.66
CA VAL A 275 0.91 -7.38 24.08
C VAL A 275 0.57 -8.58 24.96
N SER A 276 -0.34 -9.44 24.52
CA SER A 276 -0.69 -10.68 25.24
C SER A 276 0.54 -11.58 25.43
N HIS A 277 1.32 -11.77 24.36
CA HIS A 277 2.53 -12.58 24.43
C HIS A 277 3.58 -11.95 25.36
N MET A 278 3.84 -10.65 25.23
CA MET A 278 4.78 -9.95 26.11
C MET A 278 4.37 -10.03 27.58
N ASN A 279 3.09 -9.84 27.89
CA ASN A 279 2.56 -9.97 29.24
C ASN A 279 2.85 -11.33 29.88
N ASN A 280 2.77 -12.41 29.08
CA ASN A 280 3.04 -13.76 29.56
C ASN A 280 4.53 -14.04 29.82
N ILE A 281 5.43 -13.35 29.09
CA ILE A 281 6.89 -13.62 29.17
C ILE A 281 7.60 -12.67 30.13
N ILE A 282 7.35 -11.36 30.03
CA ILE A 282 8.05 -10.33 30.81
C ILE A 282 7.17 -9.68 31.88
N GLY A 283 5.90 -10.07 31.97
CA GLY A 283 4.93 -9.51 32.91
C GLY A 283 4.32 -8.19 32.43
N ARG A 284 3.17 -7.85 33.02
CA ARG A 284 2.36 -6.68 32.63
C ARG A 284 3.06 -5.35 32.84
N ASN A 285 3.76 -5.19 33.97
CA ASN A 285 4.41 -3.92 34.30
C ASN A 285 5.50 -3.58 33.28
N LEU A 286 6.39 -4.53 32.98
CA LEU A 286 7.47 -4.30 32.03
C LEU A 286 6.95 -4.16 30.60
N THR A 287 5.90 -4.91 30.23
CA THR A 287 5.21 -4.72 28.95
C THR A 287 4.67 -3.29 28.81
N ASN A 288 3.96 -2.78 29.82
CA ASN A 288 3.44 -1.41 29.82
C ASN A 288 4.57 -0.37 29.72
N THR A 289 5.68 -0.56 30.43
CA THR A 289 6.86 0.30 30.33
C THR A 289 7.40 0.32 28.90
N VAL A 290 7.61 -0.84 28.27
CA VAL A 290 8.08 -0.92 26.87
C VAL A 290 7.13 -0.20 25.91
N LEU A 291 5.82 -0.43 26.04
CA LEU A 291 4.83 0.21 25.17
C LEU A 291 4.85 1.75 25.30
N LEU A 292 4.88 2.27 26.53
CA LEU A 292 4.87 3.71 26.79
C LEU A 292 6.18 4.38 26.36
N GLU A 293 7.32 3.78 26.68
CA GLU A 293 8.63 4.31 26.28
C GLU A 293 8.73 4.40 24.76
N THR A 294 8.38 3.32 24.05
CA THR A 294 8.47 3.28 22.59
C THR A 294 7.45 4.21 21.93
N TYR A 295 6.23 4.30 22.48
CA TYR A 295 5.23 5.26 22.02
C TYR A 295 5.72 6.71 22.13
N SER A 296 6.37 7.06 23.24
CA SER A 296 6.91 8.42 23.45
C SER A 296 8.01 8.82 22.46
N THR A 297 8.64 7.85 21.78
CA THR A 297 9.67 8.10 20.76
C THR A 297 9.12 8.29 19.35
N LEU A 298 7.83 8.01 19.13
CA LEU A 298 7.18 8.17 17.83
C LEU A 298 7.06 9.66 17.44
N ALA A 299 6.96 9.91 16.15
CA ALA A 299 6.64 11.24 15.66
C ALA A 299 5.20 11.64 16.09
N PRO A 300 4.90 12.94 16.29
CA PRO A 300 3.57 13.38 16.71
C PRO A 300 2.42 12.85 15.86
N VAL A 301 2.58 12.82 14.53
CA VAL A 301 1.56 12.31 13.59
C VAL A 301 1.31 10.80 13.80
N GLU A 302 2.36 10.04 14.10
CA GLU A 302 2.25 8.60 14.37
C GLU A 302 1.54 8.36 15.71
N GLN A 303 1.88 9.15 16.74
CA GLN A 303 1.21 9.15 18.04
C GLN A 303 -0.29 9.43 17.92
N GLU A 304 -0.65 10.51 17.23
CA GLU A 304 -2.04 10.87 16.95
C GLU A 304 -2.77 9.75 16.20
N THR A 305 -2.13 9.13 15.21
CA THR A 305 -2.70 8.02 14.46
C THR A 305 -2.97 6.80 15.34
N ILE A 306 -2.02 6.42 16.19
CA ILE A 306 -2.16 5.31 17.14
C ILE A 306 -3.29 5.59 18.15
N GLN A 307 -3.38 6.82 18.68
CA GLN A 307 -4.44 7.21 19.62
C GLN A 307 -5.81 7.22 18.96
N TYR A 308 -5.93 7.88 17.80
CA TYR A 308 -7.20 8.00 17.08
C TYR A 308 -7.79 6.63 16.74
N ASN A 309 -6.94 5.68 16.36
CA ASN A 309 -7.36 4.32 16.01
C ASN A 309 -7.46 3.38 17.23
N SER A 310 -7.27 3.88 18.45
CA SER A 310 -7.36 3.12 19.71
C SER A 310 -6.44 1.89 19.75
N LEU A 311 -5.24 2.00 19.15
CA LEU A 311 -4.26 0.92 19.12
C LEU A 311 -3.45 0.81 20.43
N LEU A 312 -3.49 1.84 21.27
CA LEU A 312 -2.96 1.77 22.63
C LEU A 312 -3.86 0.88 23.51
N PRO A 313 -3.31 -0.13 24.20
CA PRO A 313 -4.08 -0.85 25.20
C PRO A 313 -4.61 0.11 26.27
N VAL A 314 -5.86 -0.06 26.70
CA VAL A 314 -6.51 0.78 27.74
C VAL A 314 -5.66 0.90 29.03
N ALA A 315 -4.84 -0.10 29.32
CA ALA A 315 -3.94 -0.11 30.48
C ALA A 315 -2.67 0.75 30.34
N ALA A 316 -2.44 1.37 29.18
CA ALA A 316 -1.25 2.15 28.84
C ALA A 316 -1.58 3.60 28.43
N VAL A 317 -2.80 4.08 28.66
CA VAL A 317 -3.13 5.50 28.43
C VAL A 317 -2.62 6.30 29.64
N PRO A 318 -1.70 7.27 29.46
CA PRO A 318 -1.35 8.20 30.53
C PRO A 318 -2.60 9.01 30.90
N VAL A 319 -2.96 9.02 32.19
CA VAL A 319 -3.99 9.92 32.74
C VAL A 319 -3.45 11.34 32.81
#